data_AF-A0A5K1K5A4-F1
#
_entry.id   AF-A0A5K1K5A4-F1
#
_cell.length_a   1.000
_cell.length_b   1.000
_cell.length_c   1.000
_cell.angle_alpha   90.00
_cell.angle_beta   90.00
_cell.angle_gamma   90.00
#
_symmetry.space_group_name_H-M   'P 1'
#
loop_
_entity.id
_entity.type
_entity.pdbx_description
1 polymer ?
#
loop_
_entity_poly.entity_id
_entity_poly.type
_entity_poly.pdbx_seq_one_letter_code
_entity_poly.pdbx_strand_id
1 'polypeptide(L)'
;MVSNAKMADLLLHHAHDHKPRLGIIHNVFDSKQYLDLCSQHVEIDGKQLPHKYFEDKRDIAIGLSTDGFAPFKRRTKTAWPLIAILYNLPPEFHSKLEYVLGLGVIPGPQKPEDFDSFLWPFVKEMLRLAIGVHAYDILSDDFFALRAFLILVFGDIPAISMIMHMKGHNRLVPCRMCTIRGIC
;
A
#
# COMPACT_ATOMS: atom_id res chain seq x y z
N MET A 1 2.75 -18.85 19.53
CA MET A 1 2.54 -17.59 18.79
C MET A 1 3.00 -16.47 19.71
N VAL A 2 4.13 -15.81 19.44
CA VAL A 2 4.63 -14.75 20.32
C VAL A 2 3.89 -13.47 19.95
N SER A 3 2.82 -13.15 20.68
CA SER A 3 2.06 -11.90 20.49
C SER A 3 2.88 -10.72 20.98
N ASN A 4 3.14 -9.74 20.11
CA ASN A 4 3.90 -8.53 20.44
C ASN A 4 2.95 -7.38 20.79
N ALA A 5 2.63 -7.23 22.07
CA ALA A 5 1.74 -6.16 22.56
C ALA A 5 2.23 -4.76 22.19
N LYS A 6 3.55 -4.53 22.17
CA LYS A 6 4.12 -3.24 21.77
C LYS A 6 3.84 -2.93 20.29
N MET A 7 3.94 -3.92 19.41
CA MET A 7 3.64 -3.73 17.99
C MET A 7 2.13 -3.54 17.76
N ALA A 8 1.29 -4.29 18.48
CA ALA A 8 -0.16 -4.10 18.41
C ALA A 8 -0.57 -2.69 18.81
N ASP A 9 0.05 -2.13 19.87
CA ASP A 9 -0.20 -0.76 20.33
C ASP A 9 0.29 0.28 19.30
N LEU A 10 1.47 0.08 18.73
CA LEU A 10 2.00 0.94 17.66
C LEU A 10 1.10 0.95 16.42
N LEU A 11 0.48 -0.17 16.05
CA LEU A 11 -0.46 -0.27 14.94
C LEU A 11 -1.82 0.38 15.23
N LEU A 12 -2.09 0.74 16.49
CA LEU A 12 -3.26 1.52 16.89
C LEU A 12 -2.95 3.02 17.03
N HIS A 13 -1.71 3.45 16.82
CA HIS A 13 -1.30 4.86 16.95
C HIS A 13 -2.21 5.81 16.17
N HIS A 14 -2.55 5.49 14.91
CA HIS A 14 -3.48 6.29 14.14
C HIS A 14 -4.85 6.44 14.85
N ALA A 15 -5.40 5.37 15.42
CA ALA A 15 -6.69 5.43 16.10
C ALA A 15 -6.66 6.24 17.40
N HIS A 16 -5.52 6.29 18.09
CA HIS A 16 -5.38 6.98 19.38
C HIS A 16 -4.99 8.46 19.23
N ASP A 17 -4.01 8.74 18.38
CA ASP A 17 -3.28 10.01 18.37
C ASP A 17 -3.62 10.90 17.18
N HIS A 18 -4.28 10.35 16.15
CA HIS A 18 -4.66 11.15 14.99
C HIS A 18 -5.85 12.06 15.29
N LYS A 19 -5.62 13.38 15.17
CA LYS A 19 -6.65 14.40 15.30
C LYS A 19 -6.71 15.20 13.99
N PRO A 20 -7.65 14.91 13.09
CA PRO A 20 -7.74 15.60 11.82
C PRO A 20 -7.99 17.09 12.05
N ARG A 21 -7.29 17.93 11.29
CA ARG A 21 -7.47 19.40 11.32
C ARG A 21 -7.99 19.85 9.97
N LEU A 22 -9.12 20.56 9.98
CA LEU A 22 -9.75 21.02 8.76
C LEU A 22 -8.78 21.86 7.92
N GLY A 23 -8.55 21.45 6.67
CA GLY A 23 -7.68 22.16 5.74
C GLY A 23 -6.18 21.87 5.86
N ILE A 24 -5.77 20.92 6.73
CA ILE A 24 -4.36 20.53 6.86
C ILE A 24 -4.23 19.02 6.63
N ILE A 25 -3.29 18.63 5.78
CA ILE A 25 -2.92 17.22 5.56
C ILE A 25 -1.63 16.97 6.34
N HIS A 26 -1.73 16.32 7.50
CA HIS A 26 -0.59 15.91 8.31
C HIS A 26 -0.13 14.49 7.96
N ASN A 27 -1.07 13.61 7.62
CA ASN A 27 -0.77 12.24 7.20
C ASN A 27 -1.76 11.75 6.13
N VAL A 28 -1.61 10.49 5.72
CA VAL A 28 -2.45 9.86 4.68
C VAL A 28 -3.94 9.78 5.06
N PHE A 29 -4.26 9.78 6.35
CA PHE A 29 -5.60 9.66 6.88
C PHE A 29 -6.39 10.98 6.83
N ASP A 30 -5.69 12.12 6.73
CA ASP A 30 -6.31 13.42 6.42
C ASP A 30 -6.68 13.57 4.94
N SER A 31 -6.24 12.65 4.08
CA SER A 31 -6.48 12.77 2.65
C SER A 31 -7.98 12.60 2.33
N LYS A 32 -8.47 13.41 1.40
CA LYS A 32 -9.85 13.28 0.90
C LYS A 32 -10.14 11.85 0.42
N GLN A 33 -9.18 11.21 -0.25
CA GLN A 33 -9.33 9.85 -0.75
C GLN A 33 -9.57 8.84 0.39
N TYR A 34 -8.81 8.93 1.49
CA TYR A 34 -9.02 8.06 2.64
C TYR A 34 -10.38 8.31 3.30
N LEU A 35 -10.75 9.57 3.53
CA LEU A 35 -12.03 9.94 4.14
C LEU A 35 -13.24 9.49 3.30
N ASP A 36 -13.14 9.62 1.97
CA ASP A 36 -14.15 9.14 1.05
C ASP A 36 -14.28 7.60 1.12
N LEU A 37 -13.17 6.86 1.20
CA LEU A 37 -13.17 5.40 1.36
C LEU A 37 -13.85 4.97 2.66
N CYS A 38 -13.58 5.62 3.79
CA CYS A 38 -14.20 5.30 5.09
C CYS A 38 -15.74 5.37 5.05
N SER A 39 -16.30 6.14 4.12
CA SER A 39 -17.75 6.28 3.95
C SER A 39 -18.36 5.21 3.03
N GLN A 40 -17.54 4.43 2.34
CA GLN A 40 -17.94 3.44 1.34
C GLN A 40 -17.87 2.01 1.89
N HIS A 41 -18.75 1.15 1.39
CA HIS A 41 -18.63 -0.29 1.63
C HIS A 41 -17.50 -0.88 0.78
N VAL A 42 -16.84 -1.90 1.32
CA VAL A 42 -15.83 -2.63 0.56
C VAL A 42 -16.51 -3.36 -0.59
N GLU A 43 -15.93 -3.29 -1.78
CA GLU A 43 -16.43 -3.97 -2.98
C GLU A 43 -15.32 -4.84 -3.57
N ILE A 44 -15.62 -6.11 -3.82
CA ILE A 44 -14.71 -7.06 -4.46
C ILE A 44 -15.47 -7.73 -5.60
N ASP A 45 -14.91 -7.69 -6.82
CA ASP A 45 -15.50 -8.29 -8.03
C ASP A 45 -16.97 -7.88 -8.26
N GLY A 46 -17.32 -6.61 -8.00
CA GLY A 46 -18.68 -6.08 -8.14
C GLY A 46 -19.65 -6.47 -7.02
N LYS A 47 -19.17 -7.19 -5.99
CA LYS A 47 -19.96 -7.57 -4.82
C LYS A 47 -19.59 -6.71 -3.63
N GLN A 48 -20.58 -6.03 -3.08
CA GLN A 48 -20.46 -5.27 -1.84
C GLN A 48 -20.39 -6.20 -0.62
N LEU A 49 -19.43 -5.95 0.26
CA LEU A 49 -19.27 -6.61 1.56
C LEU A 49 -20.08 -5.88 2.65
N PRO A 50 -20.41 -6.55 3.77
CA PRO A 50 -21.27 -5.96 4.80
C PRO A 50 -20.59 -4.83 5.60
N HIS A 51 -19.28 -4.67 5.49
CA HIS A 51 -18.50 -3.66 6.20
C HIS A 51 -17.96 -2.56 5.30
N LYS A 52 -17.67 -1.42 5.91
CA LYS A 52 -16.98 -0.29 5.27
C LYS A 52 -15.47 -0.41 5.31
N TYR A 53 -14.79 0.36 4.48
CA TYR A 53 -13.34 0.52 4.61
C TYR A 53 -13.02 1.16 5.97
N PHE A 54 -11.99 0.66 6.66
CA PHE A 54 -11.50 1.19 7.93
C PHE A 54 -12.57 1.34 9.02
N GLU A 55 -13.53 0.42 9.05
CA GLU A 55 -14.63 0.39 10.01
C GLU A 55 -14.16 -0.01 11.42
N ASP A 56 -13.13 -0.88 11.51
CA ASP A 56 -12.49 -1.24 12.77
C ASP A 56 -11.19 -0.45 12.91
N LYS A 57 -10.94 0.08 14.11
CA LYS A 57 -9.72 0.84 14.42
C LYS A 57 -8.43 0.06 14.19
N ARG A 58 -8.50 -1.27 14.15
CA ARG A 58 -7.40 -2.21 13.86
C ARG A 58 -7.22 -2.49 12.37
N ASP A 59 -8.08 -1.95 11.51
CA ASP A 59 -7.93 -2.10 10.06
C ASP A 59 -6.64 -1.39 9.59
N ILE A 60 -5.85 -2.09 8.77
CA ILE A 60 -4.53 -1.65 8.38
C ILE A 60 -4.55 -0.95 7.03
N ALA A 61 -4.05 0.28 6.98
CA ALA A 61 -3.77 1.00 5.74
C ALA A 61 -2.37 0.65 5.23
N ILE A 62 -2.31 0.09 4.02
CA ILE A 62 -1.07 -0.34 3.37
C ILE A 62 -0.75 0.56 2.18
N GLY A 63 0.51 0.95 2.06
CA GLY A 63 1.12 1.51 0.85
C GLY A 63 2.00 0.50 0.15
N LEU A 64 1.93 0.40 -1.17
CA LEU A 64 2.86 -0.39 -1.97
C LEU A 64 3.90 0.53 -2.61
N SER A 65 5.16 0.22 -2.38
CA SER A 65 6.31 0.87 -3.00
C SER A 65 7.02 -0.10 -3.94
N THR A 66 7.37 0.38 -5.13
CA THR A 66 8.24 -0.33 -6.06
C THR A 66 9.12 0.64 -6.84
N ASP A 67 10.34 0.22 -7.14
CA ASP A 67 11.29 1.00 -7.95
C ASP A 67 12.28 0.08 -8.67
N GLY A 68 12.86 0.52 -9.78
CA GLY A 68 13.91 -0.22 -10.47
C GLY A 68 15.29 0.26 -10.03
N PHE A 69 16.10 -0.58 -9.38
CA PHE A 69 17.48 -0.23 -9.02
C PHE A 69 18.51 -1.19 -9.62
N ALA A 70 19.75 -0.71 -9.78
CA ALA A 70 20.88 -1.52 -10.24
C ALA A 70 21.78 -1.88 -9.04
N PRO A 71 21.74 -3.13 -8.54
CA PRO A 71 22.47 -3.51 -7.33
C PRO A 71 24.01 -3.52 -7.49
N PHE A 72 24.51 -3.58 -8.72
CA PHE A 72 25.95 -3.69 -8.99
C PHE A 72 26.50 -2.43 -9.69
N LYS A 73 27.77 -2.09 -9.41
CA LYS A 73 28.49 -0.97 -10.04
C LYS A 73 28.39 -1.00 -11.57
N ARG A 74 28.44 -2.20 -12.15
CA ARG A 74 28.10 -2.41 -13.56
C ARG A 74 26.59 -2.59 -13.65
N ARG A 75 25.88 -1.60 -14.23
CA ARG A 75 24.41 -1.57 -14.45
C ARG A 75 23.93 -2.63 -15.48
N THR A 76 24.37 -3.87 -15.30
CA THR A 76 24.08 -5.03 -16.14
C THR A 76 22.91 -5.85 -15.60
N LYS A 77 22.54 -5.60 -14.35
CA LYS A 77 21.40 -6.20 -13.67
C LYS A 77 20.56 -5.10 -13.06
N THR A 78 19.25 -5.26 -13.16
CA THR A 78 18.24 -4.51 -12.41
C THR A 78 17.65 -5.42 -11.33
N ALA A 79 17.04 -4.81 -10.32
CA ALA A 79 16.24 -5.46 -9.31
C ALA A 79 15.07 -4.53 -8.98
N TRP A 80 13.90 -5.11 -8.78
CA TRP A 80 12.68 -4.36 -8.46
C TRP A 80 12.10 -4.88 -7.14
N PRO A 81 12.30 -4.19 -6.02
CA PRO A 81 11.74 -4.61 -4.75
C PRO A 81 10.26 -4.24 -4.69
N LEU A 82 9.46 -5.15 -4.14
CA LEU A 82 8.08 -4.91 -3.75
C LEU A 82 8.08 -4.71 -2.23
N ILE A 83 7.74 -3.51 -1.77
CA ILE A 83 7.81 -3.13 -0.36
C ILE A 83 6.42 -2.64 0.08
N ALA A 84 5.88 -3.20 1.15
CA ALA A 84 4.67 -2.70 1.78
C ALA A 84 5.01 -1.80 2.98
N ILE A 85 4.36 -0.64 3.06
CA ILE A 85 4.45 0.31 4.17
C ILE A 85 3.15 0.25 4.98
N LEU A 86 3.27 0.13 6.30
CA LEU A 86 2.15 0.13 7.22
C LEU A 86 1.90 1.55 7.72
N TYR A 87 0.86 2.22 7.22
CA TYR A 87 0.59 3.62 7.54
C TYR A 87 0.00 3.83 8.94
N ASN A 88 -0.53 2.79 9.57
CA ASN A 88 -1.05 2.86 10.93
C ASN A 88 0.03 3.19 11.97
N LEU A 89 1.28 2.87 11.66
CA LEU A 89 2.43 3.22 12.50
C LEU A 89 2.63 4.74 12.54
N PRO A 90 3.31 5.26 13.58
CA PRO A 90 3.75 6.65 13.59
C PRO A 90 4.64 6.98 12.37
N PRO A 91 4.55 8.19 11.77
CA PRO A 91 5.28 8.57 10.55
C PRO A 91 6.79 8.35 10.60
N GLU A 92 7.40 8.49 11.77
CA GLU A 92 8.82 8.26 12.02
C GLU A 92 9.25 6.79 11.83
N PHE A 93 8.31 5.85 11.73
CA PHE A 93 8.57 4.43 11.50
C PHE A 93 8.33 3.97 10.06
N HIS A 94 7.60 4.73 9.23
CA HIS A 94 7.15 4.29 7.90
C HIS A 94 8.30 3.87 6.95
N SER A 95 9.48 4.47 7.08
CA SER A 95 10.64 4.21 6.22
C SER A 95 11.75 3.39 6.90
N LYS A 96 11.54 2.96 8.15
CA LYS A 96 12.53 2.17 8.88
C LYS A 96 12.46 0.71 8.45
N LEU A 97 13.62 0.13 8.14
CA LEU A 97 13.74 -1.22 7.58
C LEU A 97 13.03 -2.30 8.43
N GLU A 98 13.01 -2.13 9.75
CA GLU A 98 12.38 -3.08 10.68
C GLU A 98 10.83 -3.03 10.70
N TYR A 99 10.21 -1.99 10.10
CA TYR A 99 8.75 -1.80 10.05
C TYR A 99 8.15 -1.87 8.64
N VAL A 100 8.98 -1.99 7.60
CA VAL A 100 8.51 -2.22 6.23
C VAL A 100 8.45 -3.72 5.93
N LEU A 101 7.49 -4.12 5.13
CA LEU A 101 7.35 -5.52 4.71
C LEU A 101 7.99 -5.69 3.33
N GLY A 102 9.10 -6.42 3.27
CA GLY A 102 9.68 -6.86 2.00
C GLY A 102 8.84 -8.00 1.41
N LEU A 103 7.97 -7.69 0.45
CA LEU A 103 7.11 -8.68 -0.20
C LEU A 103 7.88 -9.56 -1.18
N GLY A 104 8.92 -9.01 -1.81
CA GLY A 104 9.76 -9.74 -2.73
C GLY A 104 10.70 -8.83 -3.53
N VAL A 105 11.56 -9.46 -4.33
CA VAL A 105 12.43 -8.77 -5.28
C VAL A 105 12.33 -9.46 -6.63
N ILE A 106 12.02 -8.70 -7.68
CA ILE A 106 11.98 -9.19 -9.05
C ILE A 106 13.37 -8.99 -9.67
N PRO A 107 14.09 -10.07 -10.00
CA PRO A 107 15.44 -9.97 -10.55
C PRO A 107 15.43 -9.62 -12.04
N GLY A 108 16.41 -8.79 -12.45
CA GLY A 108 16.68 -8.42 -13.85
C GLY A 108 17.49 -9.44 -14.63
N PRO A 109 17.84 -9.11 -15.89
CA PRO A 109 18.69 -7.96 -16.18
C PRO A 109 17.99 -6.67 -16.63
N GLN A 110 16.70 -6.74 -16.97
CA GLN A 110 15.91 -5.61 -17.47
C GLN A 110 14.66 -5.40 -16.61
N LYS A 111 13.78 -4.48 -17.01
CA LYS A 111 12.44 -4.37 -16.40
C LYS A 111 11.66 -5.68 -16.58
N PRO A 112 10.78 -6.04 -15.63
CA PRO A 112 9.91 -7.21 -15.78
C PRO A 112 9.06 -7.08 -17.04
N GLU A 113 8.93 -8.18 -17.78
CA GLU A 113 8.04 -8.26 -18.94
C GLU A 113 6.58 -8.32 -18.49
N ASP A 114 6.30 -9.18 -17.51
CA ASP A 114 5.00 -9.32 -16.86
C ASP A 114 5.15 -8.96 -15.38
N PHE A 115 4.94 -7.69 -15.04
CA PHE A 115 4.99 -7.21 -13.66
C PHE A 115 3.85 -7.79 -12.80
N ASP A 116 2.69 -8.00 -13.41
CA ASP A 116 1.49 -8.47 -12.72
C ASP A 116 1.67 -9.88 -12.18
N SER A 117 2.39 -10.74 -12.91
CA SER A 117 2.72 -12.09 -12.43
C SER A 117 3.42 -12.10 -11.06
N PHE A 118 4.27 -11.10 -10.80
CA PHE A 118 4.98 -10.95 -9.53
C PHE A 118 4.13 -10.25 -8.46
N LEU A 119 3.22 -9.36 -8.87
CA LEU A 119 2.33 -8.66 -7.95
C LEU A 119 1.11 -9.49 -7.53
N TRP A 120 0.71 -10.45 -8.35
CA TRP A 120 -0.50 -11.27 -8.16
C TRP A 120 -0.60 -11.98 -6.80
N PRO A 121 0.48 -12.58 -6.24
CA PRO A 121 0.42 -13.14 -4.90
C PRO A 121 0.02 -12.12 -3.84
N PHE A 122 0.57 -10.91 -3.90
CA PHE A 122 0.22 -9.82 -2.99
C PHE A 122 -1.25 -9.39 -3.17
N VAL A 123 -1.72 -9.26 -4.42
CA VAL A 123 -3.14 -8.93 -4.69
C VAL A 123 -4.07 -9.98 -4.07
N LYS A 124 -3.75 -11.27 -4.21
CA LYS A 124 -4.55 -12.34 -3.61
C LYS A 124 -4.61 -12.24 -2.08
N GLU A 125 -3.50 -11.90 -1.43
CA GLU A 125 -3.48 -11.68 0.02
C GLU A 125 -4.29 -10.46 0.41
N MET A 126 -4.17 -9.35 -0.32
CA MET A 126 -4.97 -8.15 -0.10
C MET A 126 -6.47 -8.39 -0.26
N LEU A 127 -6.90 -9.19 -1.23
CA LEU A 127 -8.32 -9.55 -1.40
C LEU A 127 -8.84 -10.38 -0.21
N ARG A 128 -8.03 -11.29 0.34
CA ARG A 128 -8.38 -12.04 1.56
C ARG A 128 -8.46 -11.11 2.77
N LEU A 129 -7.51 -10.18 2.90
CA LEU A 129 -7.50 -9.19 3.97
C LEU A 129 -8.67 -8.20 3.85
N ALA A 130 -9.11 -7.84 2.64
CA ALA A 130 -10.27 -6.98 2.46
C ALA A 130 -11.58 -7.64 2.94
N ILE A 131 -11.69 -8.97 2.83
CA ILE A 131 -12.79 -9.75 3.42
C ILE A 131 -12.64 -9.81 4.95
N GLY A 132 -11.41 -10.03 5.42
CA GLY A 132 -11.07 -10.16 6.83
C GLY A 132 -10.59 -11.57 7.16
N VAL A 133 -9.48 -11.64 7.91
CA VAL A 133 -8.92 -12.89 8.41
C VAL A 133 -9.05 -12.94 9.93
N HIS A 134 -9.35 -14.12 10.47
CA HIS A 134 -9.49 -14.28 11.91
C HIS A 134 -8.13 -14.08 12.59
N ALA A 135 -8.05 -13.11 13.50
CA ALA A 135 -6.83 -12.76 14.22
C ALA A 135 -7.15 -12.55 15.71
N TYR A 136 -6.15 -12.76 16.55
CA TYR A 136 -6.24 -12.52 17.99
C TYR A 136 -5.53 -11.20 18.33
N ASP A 137 -6.20 -10.36 19.11
CA ASP A 137 -5.68 -9.09 19.60
C ASP A 137 -5.30 -9.21 21.07
N ILE A 138 -4.00 -9.14 21.34
CA ILE A 138 -3.44 -9.25 22.70
C ILE A 138 -3.82 -8.08 23.61
N LEU A 139 -4.18 -6.90 23.05
CA LEU A 139 -4.52 -5.73 23.85
C LEU A 139 -5.95 -5.79 24.37
N SER A 140 -6.87 -6.36 23.59
CA SER A 140 -8.26 -6.55 23.99
C SER A 140 -8.55 -7.96 24.53
N ASP A 141 -7.59 -8.89 24.41
CA ASP A 141 -7.75 -10.31 24.74
C ASP A 141 -8.96 -10.95 24.02
N ASP A 142 -9.16 -10.57 22.77
CA ASP A 142 -10.31 -11.00 21.96
C ASP A 142 -9.91 -11.28 20.52
N PHE A 143 -10.75 -12.04 19.82
CA PHE A 143 -10.60 -12.28 18.41
C PHE A 143 -11.33 -11.22 17.59
N PHE A 144 -10.76 -10.90 16.43
CA PHE A 144 -11.33 -9.94 15.51
C PHE A 144 -11.07 -10.34 14.06
N ALA A 145 -11.77 -9.68 13.13
CA ALA A 145 -11.48 -9.78 11.72
C ALA A 145 -10.39 -8.75 11.38
N LEU A 146 -9.15 -9.21 11.22
CA LEU A 146 -8.06 -8.37 10.73
C LEU A 146 -8.29 -8.07 9.25
N ARG A 147 -8.46 -6.79 8.94
CA ARG A 147 -8.58 -6.30 7.57
C ARG A 147 -7.42 -5.38 7.23
N ALA A 148 -7.06 -5.35 5.95
CA ALA A 148 -6.08 -4.44 5.43
C ALA A 148 -6.48 -3.97 4.03
N PHE A 149 -6.18 -2.71 3.73
CA PHE A 149 -6.58 -2.05 2.50
C PHE A 149 -5.39 -1.31 1.90
N LEU A 150 -5.19 -1.49 0.59
CA LEU A 150 -4.17 -0.78 -0.18
C LEU A 150 -4.70 0.63 -0.49
N ILE A 151 -4.09 1.67 0.09
CA ILE A 151 -4.53 3.05 -0.10
C ILE A 151 -3.65 3.83 -1.08
N LEU A 152 -2.40 3.40 -1.25
CA LEU A 152 -1.39 4.11 -2.02
C LEU A 152 -0.50 3.13 -2.76
N VAL A 153 -0.18 3.45 -4.00
CA VAL A 153 0.88 2.79 -4.78
C VAL A 153 1.81 3.87 -5.30
N PHE A 154 3.11 3.78 -4.99
CA PHE A 154 4.07 4.81 -5.33
C PHE A 154 5.44 4.25 -5.72
N GLY A 155 6.18 5.06 -6.46
CA GLY A 155 7.42 4.68 -7.13
C GLY A 155 7.81 5.76 -8.13
N ASP A 156 8.93 5.56 -8.82
CA ASP A 156 9.33 6.43 -9.92
C ASP A 156 8.33 6.36 -11.09
N ILE A 157 8.44 7.29 -12.04
CA ILE A 157 7.50 7.34 -13.18
C ILE A 157 7.51 6.03 -13.99
N PRO A 158 8.68 5.45 -14.35
CA PRO A 158 8.76 4.12 -14.95
C PRO A 158 8.00 3.01 -14.20
N ALA A 159 8.21 2.88 -12.89
CA ALA A 159 7.59 1.84 -12.07
C ALA A 159 6.06 1.98 -12.05
N ILE A 160 5.57 3.20 -11.81
CA ILE A 160 4.12 3.43 -11.79
C ILE A 160 3.51 3.28 -13.18
N SER A 161 4.22 3.67 -14.24
CA SER A 161 3.76 3.44 -15.61
C SER A 161 3.57 1.95 -15.91
N MET A 162 4.39 1.06 -15.34
CA MET A 162 4.23 -0.38 -15.50
C MET A 162 2.98 -0.88 -14.79
N ILE A 163 2.80 -0.52 -13.51
CA ILE A 163 1.63 -0.91 -12.72
C ILE A 163 0.32 -0.40 -13.35
N MET A 164 0.33 0.82 -13.90
CA MET A 164 -0.86 1.42 -14.52
C MET A 164 -1.06 1.00 -15.99
N HIS A 165 -0.23 0.11 -16.53
CA HIS A 165 -0.21 -0.26 -17.96
C HIS A 165 -0.12 0.94 -18.91
N MET A 166 0.57 1.99 -18.49
CA MET A 166 0.83 3.17 -19.31
C MET A 166 2.04 2.93 -20.23
N LYS A 167 2.01 3.57 -21.41
CA LYS A 167 3.08 3.46 -22.42
C LYS A 167 4.39 4.20 -22.05
N GLY A 168 4.46 4.88 -20.91
CA GLY A 168 5.66 5.58 -20.41
C GLY A 168 5.65 7.11 -20.56
N HIS A 169 6.63 7.77 -19.95
CA HIS A 169 6.75 9.23 -19.87
C HIS A 169 7.15 9.93 -21.18
N ASN A 170 7.66 9.20 -22.17
CA ASN A 170 8.06 9.73 -23.48
C ASN A 170 6.94 9.57 -24.53
N ARG A 171 5.68 9.69 -24.11
CA ARG A 171 4.50 9.49 -24.96
C ARG A 171 3.70 10.77 -25.07
N LEU A 172 2.80 10.81 -26.07
CA LEU A 172 1.94 11.96 -26.33
C LEU A 172 1.15 12.38 -25.08
N VAL A 173 0.68 11.42 -24.28
CA VAL A 173 0.01 11.68 -23.00
C VAL A 173 0.81 10.96 -21.91
N PRO A 174 1.79 11.63 -21.28
CA PRO A 174 2.70 10.99 -20.33
C PRO A 174 2.19 11.05 -18.89
N CYS A 175 1.28 11.98 -18.58
CA CYS A 175 0.76 12.18 -17.24
C CYS A 175 -0.30 11.12 -16.91
N ARG A 176 -0.21 10.55 -15.70
CA ARG A 176 -1.21 9.61 -15.16
C ARG A 176 -2.45 10.27 -14.57
N MET A 177 -2.39 11.58 -14.35
CA MET A 177 -3.43 12.37 -13.68
C MET A 177 -4.20 13.31 -14.61
N CYS A 178 -3.64 13.65 -15.78
CA CYS A 178 -4.26 14.59 -16.70
C CYS A 178 -4.07 14.17 -18.16
N THR A 179 -4.84 14.79 -19.04
CA THR A 179 -4.88 14.49 -20.48
C THR A 179 -4.04 15.46 -21.32
N ILE A 180 -3.14 16.21 -20.67
CA ILE A 180 -2.25 17.16 -21.36
C ILE A 180 -1.36 16.40 -22.35
N ARG A 181 -1.27 16.95 -23.57
CA ARG A 181 -0.49 16.37 -24.66
C ARG A 181 0.89 17.03 -24.76
N GLY A 182 1.93 16.22 -24.95
CA GLY A 182 3.24 16.69 -25.37
C GLY A 182 3.16 17.29 -26.77
N ILE A 183 3.91 18.38 -27.00
CA ILE A 183 4.06 18.97 -28.32
C ILE A 183 5.33 18.35 -28.92
N CYS A 184 5.17 17.70 -30.08
CA CYS A 184 6.27 17.15 -30.85
C CYS A 184 6.93 18.23 -31.71
#